data_AF-A0A3D5Y0R7-F1
#
_entry.id   AF-A0A3D5Y0R7-F1
#
_cell.length_a   1.000
_cell.length_b   1.000
_cell.length_c   1.000
_cell.angle_alpha   90.00
_cell.angle_beta   90.00
_cell.angle_gamma   90.00
#
_symmetry.space_group_name_H-M   'P 1'
#
loop_
_entity.id
_entity.type
_entity.pdbx_description
1 polymer ?
#
loop_
_entity_poly.entity_id
_entity_poly.type
_entity_poly.pdbx_seq_one_letter_code
_entity_poly.pdbx_strand_id
1 'polypeptide(L)'
;GWGGWWFWDPVENASFMPWLVGTALIHSLAATEKRGVFKAWTVLLAVFSFSLSLLGTFLVRSGVLTSVHAFASDPARGLFILVFLALVVGGSLLLYAWRAPAIRSLGGFELVSREAGLLLNNILLVVTAATILLGTLYPLVIDALGLGKLSVGPPYFNTVFIPLTAPLAVLVGIGALTRWKRDHLGRLLRTLGPVFALALALGLAWPLSMAHYAPAAAIGAVLGLWAMFSAAQGLWARTRPTQRWRDLCATPGSVWGMSLAHFGLGIFIIGLAFTSSYTIEKDLRMSAGDSYQIGDYTYRFDGVSDRRGPNYLSQTGTVTVLKGVRTAAVLKPEKRVYLVQRMPMTEAGIDAGFTRDLYVALGEPLADGNSWAVRLYYKPYVRWIWLGPLVMVLGGIFAAGDRRYRILRRAVPADLPGATAGQG
;
A
#
# COMPACT_ATOMS: atom_id res chain seq x y z
N GLY A 1 5.33 -9.88 4.53
CA GLY A 1 5.23 -10.35 5.94
C GLY A 1 6.42 -9.90 6.77
N TRP A 2 6.72 -10.55 7.89
CA TRP A 2 7.89 -10.19 8.71
C TRP A 2 9.22 -10.69 8.14
N GLY A 3 9.25 -11.66 7.21
CA GLY A 3 10.45 -12.01 6.42
C GLY A 3 10.82 -11.02 5.31
N GLY A 4 10.03 -9.96 5.11
CA GLY A 4 10.17 -8.99 4.02
C GLY A 4 8.79 -8.41 3.67
N TRP A 5 8.69 -7.10 3.46
CA TRP A 5 7.39 -6.42 3.35
C TRP A 5 6.84 -6.37 1.92
N TRP A 6 7.71 -6.40 0.91
CA TRP A 6 7.35 -6.41 -0.52
C TRP A 6 8.51 -6.97 -1.35
N PHE A 7 8.23 -7.93 -2.22
CA PHE A 7 9.23 -8.65 -3.01
C PHE A 7 9.20 -8.29 -4.50
N TRP A 8 8.18 -7.51 -4.93
CA TRP A 8 7.96 -7.18 -6.34
C TRP A 8 7.76 -8.41 -7.22
N ASP A 9 7.25 -9.50 -6.66
CA ASP A 9 6.94 -10.68 -7.47
C ASP A 9 5.70 -10.42 -8.36
N PRO A 10 5.52 -11.17 -9.46
CA PRO A 10 4.45 -10.87 -10.41
C PRO A 10 3.03 -10.87 -9.83
N VAL A 11 2.77 -11.66 -8.80
CA VAL A 11 1.45 -11.73 -8.13
C VAL A 11 1.22 -10.50 -7.27
N GLU A 12 2.24 -10.09 -6.51
CA GLU A 12 2.23 -8.81 -5.76
C GLU A 12 2.01 -7.64 -6.72
N ASN A 13 2.75 -7.56 -7.82
CA ASN A 13 2.64 -6.50 -8.83
C ASN A 13 1.25 -6.48 -9.47
N ALA A 14 0.75 -7.65 -9.89
CA ALA A 14 -0.59 -7.83 -10.45
C ALA A 14 -1.68 -7.32 -9.51
N SER A 15 -1.53 -7.57 -8.20
CA SER A 15 -2.48 -7.09 -7.20
C SER A 15 -2.39 -5.57 -6.98
N PHE A 16 -1.21 -4.97 -7.15
CA PHE A 16 -0.97 -3.55 -6.83
C PHE A 16 -1.40 -2.57 -7.94
N MET A 17 -1.21 -2.92 -9.21
CA MET A 17 -1.55 -2.03 -10.34
C MET A 17 -3.02 -1.55 -10.35
N PRO A 18 -4.03 -2.41 -10.09
CA PRO A 18 -5.42 -1.96 -9.97
C PRO A 18 -5.62 -0.90 -8.89
N TRP A 19 -4.90 -0.97 -7.77
CA TRP A 19 -5.01 0.03 -6.70
C TRP A 19 -4.46 1.39 -7.10
N LEU A 20 -3.36 1.43 -7.88
CA LEU A 20 -2.80 2.68 -8.39
C LEU A 20 -3.77 3.38 -9.35
N VAL A 21 -4.29 2.64 -10.32
CA VAL A 21 -5.26 3.17 -11.30
C VAL A 21 -6.61 3.48 -10.64
N GLY A 22 -7.06 2.65 -9.70
CA GLY A 22 -8.25 2.89 -8.89
C GLY A 22 -8.13 4.14 -8.01
N THR A 23 -6.94 4.41 -7.47
CA THR A 23 -6.68 5.66 -6.73
C THR A 23 -6.77 6.86 -7.66
N ALA A 24 -6.19 6.79 -8.86
CA ALA A 24 -6.34 7.83 -9.88
C ALA A 24 -7.81 8.03 -10.25
N LEU A 25 -8.59 6.94 -10.35
CA LEU A 25 -10.03 6.96 -10.63
C LEU A 25 -10.80 7.73 -9.56
N ILE A 26 -10.57 7.45 -8.27
CA ILE A 26 -11.24 8.15 -7.16
C ILE A 26 -10.97 9.67 -7.21
N HIS A 27 -9.74 10.06 -7.51
CA HIS A 27 -9.36 11.47 -7.67
C HIS A 27 -10.01 12.11 -8.90
N SER A 28 -10.05 11.39 -10.02
CA SER A 28 -10.72 11.82 -11.25
C SER A 28 -12.23 11.97 -11.07
N LEU A 29 -12.87 11.06 -10.32
CA LEU A 29 -14.28 11.13 -9.95
C LEU A 29 -14.56 12.38 -9.12
N ALA A 30 -13.71 12.72 -8.15
CA ALA A 30 -13.88 13.92 -7.34
C ALA A 30 -13.81 15.21 -8.17
N ALA A 31 -12.93 15.27 -9.18
CA ALA A 31 -12.87 16.39 -10.12
C ALA A 31 -14.09 16.42 -11.06
N THR A 32 -14.52 15.26 -11.54
CA THR A 32 -15.68 15.12 -12.42
C THR A 32 -16.97 15.56 -11.72
N GLU A 33 -17.21 15.08 -10.50
CA GLU A 33 -18.40 15.40 -9.69
C GLU A 33 -18.46 16.90 -9.36
N LYS A 34 -17.33 17.49 -8.95
CA LYS A 34 -17.33 18.89 -8.51
C LYS A 34 -17.28 19.87 -9.66
N ARG A 35 -16.59 19.55 -10.75
CA ARG A 35 -16.22 20.52 -11.80
C ARG A 35 -16.62 20.15 -13.21
N GLY A 36 -17.08 18.92 -13.45
CA GLY A 36 -17.44 18.45 -14.79
C GLY A 36 -16.26 18.27 -15.75
N VAL A 37 -15.02 18.28 -15.23
CA VAL A 37 -13.78 18.04 -15.97
C VAL A 37 -13.39 16.55 -15.89
N PHE A 38 -12.52 16.09 -16.79
CA PHE A 38 -11.98 14.72 -16.79
C PHE A 38 -13.02 13.60 -16.96
N LYS A 39 -14.19 13.87 -17.58
CA LYS A 39 -15.22 12.83 -17.77
C LYS A 39 -14.70 11.63 -18.55
N ALA A 40 -14.08 11.87 -19.72
CA ALA A 40 -13.53 10.81 -20.56
C ALA A 40 -12.42 10.04 -19.84
N TRP A 41 -11.52 10.77 -19.17
CA TRP A 41 -10.44 10.18 -18.37
C TRP A 41 -10.97 9.29 -17.24
N THR A 42 -12.02 9.72 -16.56
CA THR A 42 -12.66 8.94 -15.49
C THR A 42 -13.21 7.61 -16.00
N VAL A 43 -13.90 7.62 -17.16
CA VAL A 43 -14.39 6.38 -17.78
C VAL A 43 -13.22 5.47 -18.17
N LEU A 44 -12.17 6.02 -18.77
CA LEU A 44 -11.00 5.26 -19.17
C LEU A 44 -10.28 4.63 -17.97
N LEU A 45 -10.10 5.39 -16.88
CA LEU A 45 -9.52 4.88 -15.63
C LEU A 45 -10.37 3.77 -15.00
N ALA A 46 -11.71 3.85 -15.10
CA ALA A 46 -12.60 2.80 -14.63
C ALA A 46 -12.41 1.51 -15.44
N VAL A 47 -12.34 1.63 -16.77
CA VAL A 47 -12.03 0.51 -17.66
C VAL A 47 -10.66 -0.07 -17.30
N PHE A 48 -9.60 0.74 -17.22
CA PHE A 48 -8.26 0.25 -16.89
C PHE A 48 -8.17 -0.38 -15.49
N SER A 49 -8.80 0.20 -14.48
CA SER A 49 -8.79 -0.38 -13.13
C SER A 49 -9.40 -1.78 -13.11
N PHE A 50 -10.51 -1.98 -13.84
CA PHE A 50 -11.14 -3.29 -13.96
C PHE A 50 -10.33 -4.25 -14.83
N SER A 51 -9.83 -3.79 -15.98
CA SER A 51 -8.99 -4.56 -16.89
C SER A 51 -7.72 -5.08 -16.22
N LEU A 52 -7.06 -4.26 -15.38
CA LEU A 52 -5.88 -4.66 -14.62
C LEU A 52 -6.22 -5.72 -13.55
N SER A 53 -7.41 -5.67 -12.95
CA SER A 53 -7.87 -6.71 -12.03
C SER A 53 -8.10 -8.04 -12.74
N LEU A 54 -8.66 -8.01 -13.96
CA LEU A 54 -8.82 -9.21 -14.79
C LEU A 54 -7.47 -9.75 -15.26
N LEU A 55 -6.56 -8.87 -15.68
CA LEU A 55 -5.19 -9.24 -16.05
C LEU A 55 -4.48 -9.90 -14.87
N GLY A 56 -4.63 -9.38 -13.65
CA GLY A 56 -4.06 -10.01 -12.46
C GLY A 56 -4.58 -11.43 -12.26
N THR A 57 -5.88 -11.66 -12.45
CA THR A 57 -6.46 -13.02 -12.40
C THR A 57 -5.81 -13.94 -13.45
N PHE A 58 -5.60 -13.45 -14.68
CA PHE A 58 -4.91 -14.19 -15.73
C PHE A 58 -3.48 -14.55 -15.33
N LEU A 59 -2.68 -13.58 -14.86
CA LEU A 59 -1.28 -13.81 -14.51
C LEU A 59 -1.11 -14.84 -13.39
N VAL A 60 -1.99 -14.83 -12.39
CA VAL A 60 -1.89 -15.72 -11.22
C VAL A 60 -2.41 -17.14 -11.52
N ARG A 61 -3.29 -17.32 -12.50
CA ARG A 61 -3.98 -18.60 -12.75
C ARG A 61 -3.56 -19.31 -14.03
N SER A 62 -2.95 -18.60 -14.97
CA SER A 62 -2.54 -19.18 -16.26
C SER A 62 -1.30 -20.07 -16.20
N GLY A 63 -0.49 -19.95 -15.13
CA GLY A 63 0.80 -20.63 -15.03
C GLY A 63 1.89 -20.03 -15.93
N VAL A 64 1.62 -18.88 -16.55
CA VAL A 64 2.53 -18.20 -17.48
C VAL A 64 3.73 -17.56 -16.77
N LEU A 65 3.58 -17.20 -15.50
CA LEU A 65 4.65 -16.66 -14.67
C LEU A 65 4.93 -17.59 -13.49
N THR A 66 6.21 -17.75 -13.15
CA THR A 66 6.62 -18.42 -11.92
C THR A 66 6.52 -17.43 -10.76
N SER A 67 5.72 -17.76 -9.75
CA SER A 67 5.67 -17.01 -8.49
C SER A 67 5.41 -17.96 -7.33
N VAL A 68 6.01 -17.64 -6.17
CA VAL A 68 5.78 -18.32 -4.89
C VAL A 68 4.35 -18.12 -4.37
N HIS A 69 3.65 -17.10 -4.86
CA HIS A 69 2.26 -16.79 -4.52
C HIS A 69 1.26 -17.28 -5.57
N ALA A 70 1.70 -17.98 -6.62
CA ALA A 70 0.82 -18.51 -7.64
C ALA A 70 0.00 -19.69 -7.09
N PHE A 71 -1.30 -19.70 -7.40
CA PHE A 71 -2.20 -20.81 -7.06
C PHE A 71 -2.33 -21.77 -8.24
N ALA A 72 -2.70 -23.04 -7.96
CA ALA A 72 -2.92 -24.13 -8.92
C ALA A 72 -3.06 -23.67 -10.39
N SER A 73 -2.00 -23.92 -11.16
CA SER A 73 -1.85 -23.55 -12.57
C SER A 73 -2.53 -24.57 -13.47
N ASP A 74 -3.48 -24.11 -14.29
CA ASP A 74 -4.16 -24.92 -15.30
C ASP A 74 -4.19 -24.14 -16.62
N PRO A 75 -3.41 -24.54 -17.63
CA PRO A 75 -3.34 -23.86 -18.92
C PRO A 75 -4.70 -23.69 -19.61
N ALA A 76 -5.63 -24.63 -19.44
CA ALA A 76 -6.97 -24.54 -20.03
C ALA A 76 -7.78 -23.39 -19.40
N ARG A 77 -7.66 -23.19 -18.08
CA ARG A 77 -8.26 -22.03 -17.39
C ARG A 77 -7.58 -20.73 -17.82
N GLY A 78 -6.26 -20.75 -18.01
CA GLY A 78 -5.51 -19.62 -18.54
C GLY A 78 -6.06 -19.13 -19.88
N LEU A 79 -6.31 -20.04 -20.82
CA LEU A 79 -6.89 -19.71 -22.13
C LEU A 79 -8.31 -19.13 -22.00
N PHE A 80 -9.17 -19.74 -21.17
CA PHE A 80 -10.52 -19.20 -20.92
C PHE A 80 -10.47 -17.76 -20.41
N ILE A 81 -9.63 -17.48 -19.41
CA ILE A 81 -9.47 -16.14 -18.85
C ILE A 81 -8.89 -15.18 -19.89
N LEU A 82 -7.96 -15.63 -20.74
CA LEU A 82 -7.39 -14.80 -21.81
C LEU A 82 -8.45 -14.38 -22.85
N VAL A 83 -9.30 -15.31 -23.29
CA VAL A 83 -10.41 -15.00 -24.21
C VAL A 83 -11.40 -14.04 -23.54
N PHE A 84 -11.76 -14.31 -22.28
CA PHE A 84 -12.62 -13.42 -21.50
C PHE A 84 -12.03 -12.01 -21.36
N LEU A 85 -10.72 -11.91 -21.06
CA LEU A 85 -9.98 -10.66 -21.00
C LEU A 85 -10.03 -9.92 -22.35
N ALA A 86 -9.77 -10.61 -23.46
CA ALA A 86 -9.81 -10.02 -24.79
C ALA A 86 -11.20 -9.45 -25.13
N LEU A 87 -12.27 -10.20 -24.82
CA LEU A 87 -13.65 -9.75 -25.05
C LEU A 87 -14.02 -8.54 -24.18
N VAL A 88 -13.74 -8.61 -22.88
CA VAL A 88 -14.16 -7.57 -21.93
C VAL A 88 -13.31 -6.31 -22.07
N VAL A 89 -11.99 -6.44 -22.14
CA VAL A 89 -11.07 -5.30 -22.29
C VAL A 89 -11.17 -4.72 -23.69
N GLY A 90 -11.13 -5.57 -24.73
CA GLY A 90 -11.27 -5.12 -26.11
C GLY A 90 -12.63 -4.48 -26.37
N GLY A 91 -13.72 -5.11 -25.92
CA GLY A 91 -15.08 -4.59 -26.08
C GLY A 91 -15.31 -3.28 -25.33
N SER A 92 -14.81 -3.15 -24.08
CA SER A 92 -14.94 -1.90 -23.31
C SER A 92 -14.12 -0.75 -23.91
N LEU A 93 -12.90 -1.01 -24.40
CA LEU A 93 -12.08 -0.01 -25.08
C LEU A 93 -12.65 0.40 -26.43
N LEU A 94 -13.19 -0.55 -27.20
CA LEU A 94 -13.88 -0.27 -28.47
C LEU A 94 -15.12 0.60 -28.23
N LEU A 95 -15.94 0.24 -27.24
CA LEU A 95 -17.12 1.03 -26.86
C LEU A 95 -16.72 2.43 -26.38
N TYR A 96 -15.64 2.53 -25.58
CA TYR A 96 -15.09 3.81 -25.16
C TYR A 96 -14.66 4.64 -26.37
N ALA A 97 -13.90 4.08 -27.31
CA ALA A 97 -13.46 4.78 -28.51
C ALA A 97 -14.64 5.28 -29.35
N TRP A 98 -15.68 4.45 -29.51
CA TRP A 98 -16.89 4.82 -30.24
C TRP A 98 -17.68 5.93 -29.55
N ARG A 99 -17.80 5.90 -28.22
CA ARG A 99 -18.57 6.88 -27.45
C ARG A 99 -17.78 8.11 -27.03
N ALA A 100 -16.44 8.10 -27.13
CA ALA A 100 -15.56 9.17 -26.68
C ALA A 100 -15.94 10.57 -27.21
N PRO A 101 -16.33 10.77 -28.49
CA PRO A 101 -16.73 12.08 -29.00
C PRO A 101 -17.98 12.67 -28.31
N ALA A 102 -18.83 11.83 -27.72
CA ALA A 102 -20.02 12.27 -26.99
C ALA A 102 -19.68 12.74 -25.56
N ILE A 103 -18.50 12.38 -25.02
CA ILE A 103 -18.09 12.67 -23.64
C ILE A 103 -17.38 14.03 -23.59
N ARG A 104 -18.16 15.12 -23.54
CA ARG A 104 -17.61 16.47 -23.41
C ARG A 104 -17.31 16.84 -21.96
N SER A 105 -16.05 17.18 -21.69
CA SER A 105 -15.66 17.84 -20.44
C SER A 105 -16.01 19.32 -20.51
N LEU A 106 -16.55 19.87 -19.43
CA LEU A 106 -16.94 21.28 -19.36
C LEU A 106 -15.95 22.02 -18.45
N GLY A 107 -15.32 23.07 -18.99
CA GLY A 107 -14.52 24.02 -18.21
C GLY A 107 -13.00 23.86 -18.35
N GLY A 108 -12.31 25.00 -18.27
CA GLY A 108 -10.86 25.10 -18.15
C GLY A 108 -10.41 25.36 -16.71
N PHE A 109 -9.11 25.24 -16.47
CA PHE A 109 -8.46 25.53 -15.20
C PHE A 109 -7.06 26.10 -15.44
N GLU A 110 -6.56 26.90 -14.49
CA GLU A 110 -5.19 27.42 -14.54
C GLU A 110 -4.17 26.38 -14.04
N LEU A 111 -2.89 26.56 -14.35
CA LEU A 111 -1.81 25.66 -13.91
C LEU A 111 -1.73 25.55 -12.38
N VAL A 112 -1.96 26.66 -11.67
CA VAL A 112 -2.00 26.67 -10.21
C VAL A 112 -3.45 26.46 -9.77
N SER A 113 -3.90 25.21 -9.83
CA SER A 113 -5.25 24.82 -9.45
C SER A 113 -5.28 23.39 -8.92
N ARG A 114 -6.34 23.06 -8.18
CA ARG A 114 -6.56 21.69 -7.71
C ARG A 114 -6.74 20.73 -8.88
N GLU A 115 -7.39 21.17 -9.96
CA GLU A 115 -7.57 20.38 -11.18
C GLU A 115 -6.23 19.99 -11.81
N ALA A 116 -5.30 20.94 -11.95
CA ALA A 116 -3.96 20.66 -12.48
C ALA A 116 -3.18 19.69 -11.58
N GLY A 117 -3.25 19.85 -10.25
CA GLY A 117 -2.64 18.94 -9.30
C GLY A 117 -3.23 17.52 -9.37
N LEU A 118 -4.56 17.40 -9.51
CA LEU A 118 -5.24 16.11 -9.68
C LEU A 118 -4.90 15.45 -11.03
N LEU A 119 -4.75 16.23 -12.10
CA LEU A 119 -4.29 15.72 -13.38
C LEU A 119 -2.88 15.14 -13.28
N LEU A 120 -1.95 15.90 -12.70
CA LEU A 120 -0.57 15.45 -12.50
C LEU A 120 -0.49 14.20 -11.62
N ASN A 121 -1.27 14.16 -10.53
CA ASN A 121 -1.42 12.97 -9.69
C ASN A 121 -1.86 11.75 -10.51
N ASN A 122 -2.91 11.91 -11.33
CA ASN A 122 -3.44 10.81 -12.12
C ASN A 122 -2.45 10.32 -13.17
N ILE A 123 -1.73 11.24 -13.82
CA ILE A 123 -0.67 10.89 -14.78
C ILE A 123 0.43 10.09 -14.08
N LEU A 124 0.95 10.57 -12.95
CA LEU A 124 1.99 9.88 -12.20
C LEU A 124 1.56 8.49 -11.72
N LEU A 125 0.32 8.34 -11.22
CA LEU A 125 -0.22 7.04 -10.81
C LEU A 125 -0.36 6.06 -12.00
N VAL A 126 -0.86 6.53 -13.15
CA VAL A 126 -1.01 5.71 -14.36
C VAL A 126 0.36 5.32 -14.93
N VAL A 127 1.31 6.26 -14.98
CA VAL A 127 2.68 5.99 -15.42
C VAL A 127 3.35 4.98 -14.49
N THR A 128 3.19 5.14 -13.17
CA THR A 128 3.71 4.16 -12.19
C THR A 128 3.13 2.77 -12.45
N ALA A 129 1.80 2.66 -12.61
CA ALA A 129 1.16 1.39 -12.94
C ALA A 129 1.66 0.81 -14.27
N ALA A 130 1.83 1.63 -15.31
CA ALA A 130 2.34 1.20 -16.61
C ALA A 130 3.78 0.70 -16.54
N THR A 131 4.65 1.35 -15.75
CA THR A 131 6.04 0.87 -15.57
C THR A 131 6.11 -0.44 -14.81
N ILE A 132 5.26 -0.64 -13.79
CA ILE A 132 5.15 -1.93 -13.08
C ILE A 132 4.61 -3.01 -14.02
N LEU A 133 3.61 -2.67 -14.84
CA LEU A 133 3.05 -3.57 -15.84
C LEU A 133 4.13 -4.01 -16.84
N LEU A 134 4.89 -3.05 -17.36
CA LEU A 134 5.98 -3.32 -18.30
C LEU A 134 7.02 -4.24 -17.67
N GLY A 135 7.52 -3.93 -16.47
CA GLY A 135 8.49 -4.79 -15.78
C GLY A 135 7.96 -6.20 -15.48
N THR A 136 6.65 -6.32 -15.21
CA THR A 136 6.02 -7.61 -14.92
C THR A 136 5.81 -8.45 -16.19
N LEU A 137 5.43 -7.83 -17.31
CA LEU A 137 5.19 -8.54 -18.57
C LEU A 137 6.45 -8.72 -19.43
N TYR A 138 7.51 -7.96 -19.18
CA TYR A 138 8.73 -8.00 -19.99
C TYR A 138 9.37 -9.41 -20.05
N PRO A 139 9.54 -10.15 -18.93
CA PRO A 139 9.97 -11.56 -18.98
C PRO A 139 9.15 -12.43 -19.93
N LEU A 140 7.82 -12.25 -19.93
CA LEU A 140 6.91 -13.03 -20.76
C LEU A 140 7.11 -12.73 -22.26
N VAL A 141 7.36 -11.47 -22.60
CA VAL A 141 7.62 -11.07 -23.99
C VAL A 141 8.94 -11.68 -24.50
N ILE A 142 10.01 -11.63 -23.69
CA ILE A 142 11.31 -12.22 -24.04
C ILE A 142 11.20 -13.74 -24.24
N ASP A 143 10.47 -14.40 -23.36
CA ASP A 143 10.22 -15.85 -23.44
C ASP A 143 9.40 -16.22 -24.69
N ALA A 144 8.34 -15.47 -24.98
CA ALA A 144 7.50 -15.68 -26.17
C ALA A 144 8.27 -15.46 -27.49
N LEU A 145 9.29 -14.60 -27.49
CA LEU A 145 10.18 -14.37 -28.64
C LEU A 145 11.30 -15.42 -28.76
N GLY A 146 11.39 -16.38 -27.83
CA GLY A 146 12.45 -17.39 -27.82
C GLY A 146 13.84 -16.85 -27.48
N LEU A 147 13.92 -15.67 -26.85
CA LEU A 147 15.18 -14.99 -26.51
C LEU A 147 15.76 -15.42 -25.14
N GLY A 148 15.19 -16.47 -24.55
CA GLY A 148 15.59 -17.03 -23.25
C GLY A 148 14.67 -16.64 -22.09
N LYS A 149 15.07 -16.99 -20.86
CA LYS A 149 14.36 -16.65 -19.64
C LYS A 149 15.03 -15.46 -18.95
N LEU A 150 14.25 -14.46 -18.59
CA LEU A 150 14.69 -13.28 -17.86
C LEU A 150 13.86 -13.13 -16.58
N SER A 151 14.46 -12.61 -15.51
CA SER A 151 13.73 -12.27 -14.28
C SER A 151 13.97 -10.80 -13.95
N VAL A 152 12.88 -10.08 -13.62
CA VAL A 152 12.92 -8.69 -13.18
C VAL A 152 12.60 -8.67 -11.69
N GLY A 153 13.56 -8.21 -10.88
CA GLY A 153 13.44 -8.16 -9.43
C GLY A 153 13.41 -6.74 -8.84
N PRO A 154 13.49 -6.62 -7.50
CA PRO A 154 13.42 -5.35 -6.78
C PRO A 154 14.32 -4.22 -7.29
N PRO A 155 15.55 -4.45 -7.79
CA PRO A 155 16.39 -3.36 -8.30
C PRO A 155 15.73 -2.53 -9.41
N TYR A 156 15.06 -3.17 -10.37
CA TYR A 156 14.34 -2.47 -11.43
C TYR A 156 13.17 -1.67 -10.86
N PHE A 157 12.30 -2.33 -10.09
CA PHE A 157 11.07 -1.71 -9.61
C PHE A 157 11.35 -0.57 -8.63
N ASN A 158 12.30 -0.71 -7.70
CA ASN A 158 12.64 0.35 -6.77
C ASN A 158 13.22 1.59 -7.49
N THR A 159 14.06 1.37 -8.51
CA THR A 159 14.67 2.45 -9.30
C THR A 159 13.63 3.29 -10.04
N VAL A 160 12.55 2.66 -10.52
CA VAL A 160 11.48 3.36 -11.25
C VAL A 160 10.38 3.89 -10.31
N PHE A 161 9.99 3.11 -9.30
CA PHE A 161 8.89 3.42 -8.41
C PHE A 161 9.18 4.62 -7.49
N ILE A 162 10.38 4.68 -6.90
CA ILE A 162 10.71 5.72 -5.92
C ILE A 162 10.68 7.13 -6.56
N PRO A 163 11.33 7.38 -7.72
CA PRO A 163 11.29 8.69 -8.36
C PRO A 163 9.90 9.12 -8.86
N LEU A 164 9.02 8.18 -9.19
CA LEU A 164 7.65 8.48 -9.62
C LEU A 164 6.71 8.77 -8.46
N THR A 165 6.90 8.09 -7.32
CA THR A 165 6.01 8.19 -6.16
C THR A 165 6.42 9.24 -5.13
N ALA A 166 7.71 9.62 -5.06
CA ALA A 166 8.13 10.72 -4.20
C ALA A 166 7.45 12.07 -4.57
N PRO A 167 7.34 12.46 -5.86
CA PRO A 167 6.56 13.63 -6.26
C PRO A 167 5.06 13.53 -5.90
N LEU A 168 4.47 12.32 -5.96
CA LEU A 168 3.09 12.10 -5.51
C LEU A 168 2.93 12.44 -4.03
N ALA A 169 3.85 12.01 -3.17
CA ALA A 169 3.81 12.34 -1.74
C ALA A 169 3.91 13.86 -1.50
N VAL A 170 4.69 14.59 -2.31
CA VAL A 170 4.72 16.06 -2.26
C VAL A 170 3.37 16.65 -2.69
N LEU A 171 2.81 16.16 -3.80
CA LEU A 171 1.54 16.65 -4.35
C LEU A 171 0.35 16.44 -3.41
N VAL A 172 0.36 15.41 -2.57
CA VAL A 172 -0.67 15.17 -1.56
C VAL A 172 -0.88 16.42 -0.69
N GLY A 173 0.20 17.00 -0.16
CA GLY A 173 0.09 18.16 0.72
C GLY A 173 -0.29 19.45 0.00
N ILE A 174 0.19 19.62 -1.24
CA ILE A 174 -0.18 20.76 -2.08
C ILE A 174 -1.67 20.66 -2.46
N GLY A 175 -2.07 19.55 -3.08
CA GLY A 175 -3.40 19.31 -3.64
C GLY A 175 -4.53 19.36 -2.61
N ALA A 176 -4.27 18.96 -1.35
CA ALA A 176 -5.25 19.04 -0.27
C ALA A 176 -5.70 20.49 0.03
N LEU A 177 -4.79 21.46 -0.12
CA LEU A 177 -5.00 22.87 0.25
C LEU A 177 -5.18 23.81 -0.95
N THR A 178 -4.81 23.39 -2.17
CA THR A 178 -5.02 24.16 -3.41
C THR A 178 -6.50 24.37 -3.68
N ARG A 179 -6.91 25.56 -4.14
CA ARG A 179 -8.29 25.87 -4.51
C ARG A 179 -8.64 25.38 -5.92
N TRP A 180 -9.93 25.20 -6.17
CA TRP A 180 -10.42 24.87 -7.51
C TRP A 180 -10.37 26.10 -8.44
N LYS A 181 -10.32 25.89 -9.76
CA LYS A 181 -10.16 26.90 -10.85
C LYS A 181 -8.79 27.55 -10.89
N ARG A 182 -8.45 28.27 -9.82
CA ARG A 182 -7.26 29.09 -9.69
C ARG A 182 -6.87 29.27 -8.24
N ASP A 183 -5.58 29.48 -8.05
CA ASP A 183 -4.98 29.73 -6.75
C ASP A 183 -3.68 30.52 -6.90
N HIS A 184 -3.19 31.09 -5.80
CA HIS A 184 -1.98 31.90 -5.80
C HIS A 184 -0.85 31.20 -5.05
N LEU A 185 0.32 31.10 -5.67
CA LEU A 185 1.51 30.47 -5.08
C LEU A 185 1.89 31.11 -3.72
N GLY A 186 1.80 32.44 -3.60
CA GLY A 186 2.09 33.12 -2.33
C GLY A 186 1.18 32.70 -1.17
N ARG A 187 -0.11 32.41 -1.44
CA ARG A 187 -1.05 31.88 -0.42
C ARG A 187 -0.66 30.48 0.00
N LEU A 188 -0.32 29.62 -0.97
CA LEU A 188 0.12 28.26 -0.72
C LEU A 188 1.40 28.26 0.11
N LEU A 189 2.42 29.01 -0.29
CA LEU A 189 3.69 29.12 0.44
C LEU A 189 3.51 29.65 1.87
N ARG A 190 2.64 30.64 2.08
CA ARG A 190 2.37 31.15 3.44
C ARG A 190 1.67 30.13 4.33
N THR A 191 0.85 29.25 3.76
CA THR A 191 0.08 28.24 4.52
C THR A 191 0.89 26.96 4.72
N LEU A 192 1.60 26.51 3.67
CA LEU A 192 2.33 25.25 3.63
C LEU A 192 3.80 25.38 4.02
N GLY A 193 4.40 26.57 3.91
CA GLY A 193 5.80 26.82 4.24
C GLY A 193 6.15 26.43 5.68
N PRO A 194 5.41 26.89 6.71
CA PRO A 194 5.64 26.47 8.09
C PRO A 194 5.42 24.97 8.30
N VAL A 195 4.43 24.39 7.63
CA VAL A 195 4.13 22.95 7.68
C VAL A 195 5.28 22.13 7.09
N PHE A 196 5.81 22.57 5.96
CA PHE A 196 6.95 21.94 5.30
C PHE A 196 8.21 22.10 6.15
N ALA A 197 8.49 23.29 6.69
CA ALA A 197 9.64 23.52 7.55
C ALA A 197 9.61 22.63 8.80
N LEU A 198 8.44 22.45 9.42
CA LEU A 198 8.26 21.55 10.55
C LEU A 198 8.46 20.08 10.15
N ALA A 199 7.85 19.64 9.04
CA ALA A 199 8.04 18.28 8.51
C ALA A 199 9.51 18.01 8.16
N LEU A 200 10.19 19.00 7.59
CA LEU A 200 11.60 18.94 7.23
C LEU A 200 12.47 18.83 8.48
N ALA A 201 12.30 19.71 9.46
CA ALA A 201 13.08 19.70 10.69
C ALA A 201 12.90 18.38 11.48
N LEU A 202 11.65 17.95 11.69
CA LEU A 202 11.36 16.72 12.41
C LEU A 202 11.78 15.47 11.62
N GLY A 203 11.56 15.46 10.30
CA GLY A 203 11.91 14.33 9.45
C GLY A 203 13.42 14.13 9.32
N LEU A 204 14.20 15.22 9.26
CA LEU A 204 15.66 15.15 9.29
C LEU A 204 16.19 14.78 10.69
N ALA A 205 15.53 15.23 11.77
CA ALA A 205 15.95 14.92 13.13
C ALA A 205 15.66 13.46 13.54
N TRP A 206 14.60 12.85 13.02
CA TRP A 206 14.15 11.52 13.47
C TRP A 206 15.20 10.42 13.27
N PRO A 207 15.86 10.26 12.10
CA PRO A 207 16.95 9.31 11.91
C PRO A 207 18.13 9.45 12.89
N LEU A 208 18.34 10.62 13.52
CA LEU A 208 19.41 10.81 14.51
C LEU A 208 19.19 9.98 15.79
N SER A 209 17.95 9.55 16.04
CA SER A 209 17.61 8.64 17.14
C SER A 209 17.89 7.16 16.82
N MET A 210 18.28 6.84 15.58
CA MET A 210 18.56 5.48 15.13
C MET A 210 20.06 5.17 15.20
N ALA A 211 20.41 3.89 15.05
CA ALA A 211 21.80 3.42 15.21
C ALA A 211 22.81 4.08 14.24
N HIS A 212 22.36 4.49 13.06
CA HIS A 212 23.11 5.26 12.09
C HIS A 212 22.16 6.16 11.31
N TYR A 213 22.67 7.23 10.70
CA TYR A 213 21.83 8.12 9.89
C TYR A 213 21.64 7.56 8.48
N ALA A 214 20.40 7.22 8.11
CA ALA A 214 20.07 6.80 6.74
C ALA A 214 19.32 7.92 5.97
N PRO A 215 19.88 8.43 4.86
CA PRO A 215 19.22 9.48 4.06
C PRO A 215 17.86 9.06 3.51
N ALA A 216 17.69 7.80 3.11
CA ALA A 216 16.42 7.27 2.62
C ALA A 216 15.33 7.31 3.70
N ALA A 217 15.67 6.98 4.95
CA ALA A 217 14.78 7.13 6.09
C ALA A 217 14.41 8.60 6.35
N ALA A 218 15.38 9.51 6.25
CA ALA A 218 15.14 10.95 6.41
C ALA A 218 14.15 11.49 5.37
N ILE A 219 14.36 11.16 4.09
CA ILE A 219 13.47 11.57 2.99
C ILE A 219 12.07 11.00 3.22
N GLY A 220 11.95 9.71 3.54
CA GLY A 220 10.67 9.09 3.86
C GLY A 220 9.98 9.71 5.07
N ALA A 221 10.73 10.05 6.12
CA ALA A 221 10.23 10.75 7.30
C ALA A 221 9.66 12.12 6.94
N VAL A 222 10.42 12.91 6.17
CA VAL A 222 10.00 14.25 5.71
C VAL A 222 8.73 14.14 4.86
N LEU A 223 8.69 13.23 3.88
CA LEU A 223 7.53 13.05 3.01
C LEU A 223 6.29 12.54 3.77
N GLY A 224 6.48 11.62 4.72
CA GLY A 224 5.40 11.09 5.53
C GLY A 224 4.84 12.13 6.50
N LEU A 225 5.70 12.85 7.22
CA LEU A 225 5.30 13.96 8.07
C LEU A 225 4.66 15.10 7.28
N TRP A 226 5.16 15.39 6.08
CA TRP A 226 4.56 16.34 5.17
C TRP A 226 3.11 15.96 4.82
N ALA A 227 2.86 14.70 4.45
CA ALA A 227 1.52 14.21 4.15
C ALA A 227 0.60 14.29 5.39
N MET A 228 1.10 13.91 6.57
CA MET A 228 0.36 13.97 7.83
C MET A 228 0.00 15.41 8.24
N PHE A 229 1.00 16.30 8.28
CA PHE A 229 0.80 17.68 8.73
C PHE A 229 0.01 18.51 7.73
N SER A 230 0.17 18.28 6.43
CA SER A 230 -0.67 18.95 5.42
C SER A 230 -2.13 18.49 5.48
N ALA A 231 -2.39 17.20 5.71
CA ALA A 231 -3.74 16.67 5.93
C ALA A 231 -4.39 17.26 7.19
N ALA A 232 -3.63 17.40 8.28
CA ALA A 232 -4.06 18.05 9.51
C ALA A 232 -4.31 19.55 9.32
N GLN A 233 -3.40 20.24 8.63
CA GLN A 233 -3.53 21.66 8.29
C GLN A 233 -4.77 21.92 7.42
N GLY A 234 -5.11 21.01 6.51
CA GLY A 234 -6.33 21.06 5.70
C GLY A 234 -7.62 21.07 6.51
N LEU A 235 -7.64 20.37 7.66
CA LEU A 235 -8.75 20.42 8.62
C LEU A 235 -8.67 21.69 9.47
N TRP A 236 -7.48 21.99 9.99
CA TRP A 236 -7.26 23.14 10.87
C TRP A 236 -7.63 24.47 10.22
N ALA A 237 -7.26 24.66 8.96
CA ALA A 237 -7.57 25.86 8.18
C ALA A 237 -9.07 26.10 7.95
N ARG A 238 -9.93 25.12 8.26
CA ARG A 238 -11.40 25.24 8.18
C ARG A 238 -12.03 25.65 9.51
N THR A 239 -11.23 25.78 10.57
CA THR A 239 -11.71 26.09 11.92
C THR A 239 -11.45 27.56 12.29
N ARG A 240 -12.38 28.16 13.03
CA ARG A 240 -12.18 29.47 13.65
C ARG A 240 -11.54 29.31 15.03
N PRO A 241 -10.60 30.17 15.44
CA PRO A 241 -9.94 30.08 16.74
C PRO A 241 -10.89 29.98 17.94
N THR A 242 -12.03 30.66 17.86
CA THR A 242 -13.03 30.73 18.94
C THR A 242 -13.97 29.53 19.01
N GLN A 243 -14.06 28.69 17.98
CA GLN A 243 -15.05 27.60 17.88
C GLN A 243 -14.48 26.31 17.28
N ARG A 244 -13.18 26.04 17.47
CA ARG A 244 -12.47 24.95 16.79
C ARG A 244 -13.15 23.59 16.90
N TRP A 245 -13.53 23.18 18.11
CA TRP A 245 -14.17 21.89 18.33
C TRP A 245 -15.49 21.76 17.56
N ARG A 246 -16.32 22.80 17.60
CA ARG A 246 -17.61 22.82 16.89
C ARG A 246 -17.42 22.77 15.37
N ASP A 247 -16.47 23.53 14.83
CA ASP A 247 -16.17 23.54 13.39
C ASP A 247 -15.61 22.18 12.91
N LEU A 248 -14.79 21.50 13.73
CA LEU A 248 -14.30 20.14 13.45
C LEU A 248 -15.43 19.11 13.45
N CYS A 249 -16.32 19.14 14.44
CA CYS A 249 -17.48 18.26 14.50
C CYS A 249 -18.47 18.51 13.34
N ALA A 250 -18.55 19.75 12.85
CA ALA A 250 -19.40 20.12 11.72
C ALA A 250 -18.77 19.82 10.35
N THR A 251 -17.50 19.44 10.29
CA THR A 251 -16.78 19.19 9.03
C THR A 251 -17.36 17.95 8.31
N PRO A 252 -17.63 18.03 6.99
CA PRO A 252 -18.19 16.91 6.24
C PRO A 252 -17.34 15.63 6.27
N GLY A 253 -18.00 14.47 6.23
CA GLY A 253 -17.35 13.16 6.25
C GLY A 253 -16.37 12.96 5.09
N SER A 254 -16.63 13.53 3.92
CA SER A 254 -15.72 13.52 2.75
C SER A 254 -14.41 14.27 3.00
N VAL A 255 -14.42 15.33 3.81
CA VAL A 255 -13.21 16.07 4.18
C VAL A 255 -12.42 15.28 5.22
N TRP A 256 -13.08 14.76 6.26
CA TRP A 256 -12.46 13.86 7.22
C TRP A 256 -11.88 12.62 6.54
N GLY A 257 -12.62 12.01 5.62
CA GLY A 257 -12.21 10.83 4.88
C GLY A 257 -10.97 11.09 4.02
N MET A 258 -10.96 12.21 3.28
CA MET A 258 -9.77 12.67 2.55
C MET A 258 -8.58 12.88 3.48
N SER A 259 -8.75 13.61 4.59
CA SER A 259 -7.64 13.91 5.51
C SER A 259 -7.09 12.67 6.20
N LEU A 260 -7.96 11.76 6.67
CA LEU A 260 -7.54 10.49 7.27
C LEU A 260 -6.79 9.60 6.27
N ALA A 261 -7.27 9.51 5.01
CA ALA A 261 -6.58 8.75 3.98
C ALA A 261 -5.14 9.25 3.73
N HIS A 262 -4.96 10.56 3.59
CA HIS A 262 -3.64 11.13 3.36
C HIS A 262 -2.76 11.12 4.63
N PHE A 263 -3.35 11.20 5.82
CA PHE A 263 -2.62 11.02 7.08
C PHE A 263 -2.12 9.58 7.23
N GLY A 264 -2.96 8.59 6.91
CA GLY A 264 -2.58 7.17 6.87
C GLY A 264 -1.47 6.90 5.85
N LEU A 265 -1.46 7.60 4.72
CA LEU A 265 -0.36 7.53 3.75
C LEU A 265 0.97 7.98 4.34
N GLY A 266 0.98 9.04 5.15
CA GLY A 266 2.21 9.47 5.80
C GLY A 266 2.74 8.46 6.83
N ILE A 267 1.86 7.85 7.63
CA ILE A 267 2.24 6.75 8.55
C ILE A 267 2.86 5.59 7.76
N PHE A 268 2.23 5.20 6.65
CA PHE A 268 2.70 4.13 5.78
C PHE A 268 4.09 4.42 5.22
N ILE A 269 4.31 5.62 4.66
CA ILE A 269 5.61 6.03 4.09
C ILE A 269 6.72 6.00 5.15
N ILE A 270 6.44 6.49 6.37
CA ILE A 270 7.41 6.43 7.49
C ILE A 270 7.74 4.96 7.81
N GLY A 271 6.71 4.12 7.95
CA GLY A 271 6.88 2.68 8.19
C GLY A 271 7.81 2.04 7.16
N LEU A 272 7.53 2.26 5.85
CA LEU A 272 8.33 1.74 4.75
C LEU A 272 9.79 2.20 4.81
N ALA A 273 10.01 3.50 4.99
CA ALA A 273 11.35 4.08 4.95
C ALA A 273 12.22 3.60 6.11
N PHE A 274 11.66 3.53 7.32
CA PHE A 274 12.39 3.06 8.50
C PHE A 274 12.59 1.55 8.51
N THR A 275 11.57 0.76 8.17
CA THR A 275 11.75 -0.70 8.11
C THR A 275 12.77 -1.09 7.04
N SER A 276 12.82 -0.37 5.91
CA SER A 276 13.73 -0.71 4.81
C SER A 276 15.16 -0.27 5.10
N SER A 277 15.34 0.82 5.86
CA SER A 277 16.67 1.35 6.18
C SER A 277 17.31 0.71 7.41
N TYR A 278 16.51 0.25 8.38
CA TYR A 278 17.00 -0.14 9.71
C TYR A 278 16.67 -1.57 10.13
N THR A 279 16.06 -2.38 9.26
CA THR A 279 15.91 -3.81 9.57
C THR A 279 17.29 -4.46 9.70
N ILE A 280 17.48 -5.19 10.78
CA ILE A 280 18.64 -6.07 10.96
C ILE A 280 18.15 -7.51 10.87
N GLU A 281 18.83 -8.31 10.06
CA GLU A 281 18.57 -9.73 9.84
C GLU A 281 19.87 -10.51 10.08
N LYS A 282 19.78 -11.58 10.87
CA LYS A 282 20.90 -12.45 11.20
C LYS A 282 20.47 -13.91 11.15
N ASP A 283 21.10 -14.66 10.26
CA ASP A 283 20.94 -16.11 10.15
C ASP A 283 22.10 -16.77 10.90
N LEU A 284 21.79 -17.47 11.98
CA LEU A 284 22.77 -18.00 12.92
C LEU A 284 22.59 -19.50 13.10
N ARG A 285 23.70 -20.19 13.32
CA ARG A 285 23.71 -21.51 13.95
C ARG A 285 23.70 -21.31 15.47
N MET A 286 22.70 -21.84 16.16
CA MET A 286 22.57 -21.73 17.62
C MET A 286 22.30 -23.09 18.27
N SER A 287 23.04 -23.38 19.33
CA SER A 287 22.81 -24.45 20.28
C SER A 287 22.12 -23.91 21.53
N ALA A 288 21.47 -24.76 22.31
CA ALA A 288 20.85 -24.34 23.57
C ALA A 288 21.90 -23.69 24.49
N GLY A 289 21.61 -22.49 24.99
CA GLY A 289 22.51 -21.65 25.77
C GLY A 289 23.20 -20.54 24.97
N ASP A 290 23.28 -20.65 23.64
CA ASP A 290 23.92 -19.65 22.80
C ASP A 290 23.16 -18.32 22.85
N SER A 291 23.91 -17.21 22.73
CA SER A 291 23.32 -15.89 22.68
C SER A 291 23.92 -15.02 21.59
N TYR A 292 23.11 -14.09 21.08
CA TYR A 292 23.51 -13.12 20.08
C TYR A 292 22.92 -11.75 20.36
N GLN A 293 23.70 -10.69 20.19
CA GLN A 293 23.29 -9.33 20.49
C GLN A 293 22.97 -8.54 19.21
N ILE A 294 21.81 -7.86 19.20
CA ILE A 294 21.40 -6.90 18.17
C ILE A 294 21.00 -5.60 18.86
N GLY A 295 21.86 -4.58 18.77
CA GLY A 295 21.68 -3.32 19.49
C GLY A 295 21.60 -3.56 21.00
N ASP A 296 20.52 -3.07 21.62
CA ASP A 296 20.28 -3.22 23.06
C ASP A 296 19.70 -4.59 23.45
N TYR A 297 19.41 -5.47 22.47
CA TYR A 297 18.71 -6.73 22.70
C TYR A 297 19.67 -7.92 22.60
N THR A 298 19.69 -8.76 23.61
CA THR A 298 20.41 -10.05 23.60
C THR A 298 19.40 -11.17 23.48
N TYR A 299 19.50 -11.93 22.41
CA TYR A 299 18.67 -13.10 22.13
C TYR A 299 19.42 -14.32 22.64
N ARG A 300 18.89 -15.02 23.64
CA ARG A 300 19.42 -16.30 24.13
C ARG A 300 18.52 -17.43 23.65
N PHE A 301 19.08 -18.40 22.97
CA PHE A 301 18.35 -19.59 22.53
C PHE A 301 18.36 -20.62 23.66
N ASP A 302 17.19 -20.91 24.22
CA ASP A 302 17.06 -21.83 25.36
C ASP A 302 16.85 -23.29 24.91
N GLY A 303 16.73 -23.53 23.59
CA GLY A 303 16.59 -24.87 22.99
C GLY A 303 15.25 -25.10 22.30
N VAL A 304 15.02 -26.35 21.86
CA VAL A 304 13.81 -26.78 21.15
C VAL A 304 13.12 -27.90 21.93
N SER A 305 11.80 -27.85 21.98
CA SER A 305 10.95 -28.91 22.55
C SER A 305 9.93 -29.38 21.52
N ASP A 306 9.73 -30.68 21.41
CA ASP A 306 8.65 -31.23 20.58
C ASP A 306 7.30 -31.08 21.29
N ARG A 307 6.27 -30.68 20.55
CA ARG A 307 4.90 -30.52 21.00
C ARG A 307 3.94 -31.13 19.99
N ARG A 308 2.89 -31.79 20.50
CA ARG A 308 1.77 -32.26 19.66
C ARG A 308 0.62 -31.26 19.73
N GLY A 309 0.32 -30.63 18.60
CA GLY A 309 -0.85 -29.77 18.42
C GLY A 309 -2.11 -30.57 18.04
N PRO A 310 -3.25 -29.89 17.84
CA PRO A 310 -4.53 -30.54 17.52
C PRO A 310 -4.50 -31.38 16.23
N ASN A 311 -3.81 -30.87 15.20
CA ASN A 311 -3.70 -31.51 13.88
C ASN A 311 -2.28 -31.42 13.28
N TYR A 312 -1.28 -31.09 14.10
CA TYR A 312 0.12 -30.94 13.68
C TYR A 312 1.10 -31.44 14.75
N LEU A 313 2.30 -31.81 14.32
CA LEU A 313 3.48 -31.96 15.18
C LEU A 313 4.29 -30.67 15.09
N SER A 314 4.82 -30.18 16.21
CA SER A 314 5.54 -28.91 16.28
C SER A 314 6.87 -29.07 16.99
N GLN A 315 7.92 -28.53 16.39
CA GLN A 315 9.20 -28.31 17.07
C GLN A 315 9.23 -26.85 17.50
N THR A 316 9.12 -26.61 18.81
CA THR A 316 9.00 -25.26 19.38
C THR A 316 10.33 -24.82 19.96
N GLY A 317 10.96 -23.82 19.34
CA GLY A 317 12.12 -23.14 19.90
C GLY A 317 11.71 -22.19 21.02
N THR A 318 12.55 -22.03 22.05
CA THR A 318 12.38 -20.98 23.07
C THR A 318 13.55 -20.02 22.99
N VAL A 319 13.25 -18.73 22.80
CA VAL A 319 14.27 -17.67 22.70
C VAL A 319 13.93 -16.58 23.70
N THR A 320 14.71 -16.48 24.76
CA THR A 320 14.61 -15.39 25.74
C THR A 320 15.32 -14.16 25.20
N VAL A 321 14.61 -13.05 25.07
CA VAL A 321 15.18 -11.76 24.67
C VAL A 321 15.35 -10.86 25.89
N LEU A 322 16.57 -10.43 26.14
CA LEU A 322 16.97 -9.56 27.22
C LEU A 322 17.23 -8.14 26.67
N LYS A 323 16.89 -7.11 27.44
CA LYS A 323 17.35 -5.73 27.23
C LYS A 323 18.15 -5.31 28.46
N GLY A 324 19.48 -5.35 28.34
CA GLY A 324 20.37 -5.32 29.50
C GLY A 324 20.12 -6.52 30.42
N VAL A 325 19.80 -6.27 31.70
CA VAL A 325 19.51 -7.31 32.69
C VAL A 325 18.02 -7.71 32.77
N ARG A 326 17.12 -7.00 32.09
CA ARG A 326 15.67 -7.28 32.15
C ARG A 326 15.24 -8.15 30.98
N THR A 327 14.43 -9.17 31.25
CA THR A 327 13.76 -9.93 30.19
C THR A 327 12.74 -9.05 29.49
N ALA A 328 12.98 -8.77 28.20
CA ALA A 328 12.08 -7.98 27.37
C ALA A 328 10.93 -8.83 26.82
N ALA A 329 11.22 -10.06 26.37
CA ALA A 329 10.24 -10.99 25.83
C ALA A 329 10.76 -12.44 25.86
N VAL A 330 9.85 -13.41 25.76
CA VAL A 330 10.19 -14.82 25.47
C VAL A 330 9.45 -15.24 24.22
N LEU A 331 10.20 -15.47 23.15
CA LEU A 331 9.69 -15.79 21.83
C LEU A 331 9.68 -17.29 21.61
N LYS A 332 8.59 -17.80 21.04
CA LYS A 332 8.38 -19.23 20.79
C LYS A 332 8.13 -19.51 19.31
N PRO A 333 9.16 -19.42 18.45
CA PRO A 333 9.02 -19.84 17.06
C PRO A 333 8.76 -21.35 16.99
N GLU A 334 7.98 -21.77 16.00
CA GLU A 334 7.62 -23.17 15.80
C GLU A 334 7.86 -23.62 14.36
N LYS A 335 8.17 -24.90 14.22
CA LYS A 335 8.12 -25.60 12.95
C LYS A 335 7.06 -26.68 12.99
N ARG A 336 5.95 -26.46 12.28
CA ARG A 336 4.74 -27.29 12.31
C ARG A 336 4.66 -28.19 11.09
N VAL A 337 4.49 -29.48 11.29
CA VAL A 337 4.16 -30.45 10.24
C VAL A 337 2.71 -30.89 10.41
N TYR A 338 1.85 -30.48 9.47
CA TYR A 338 0.46 -30.91 9.44
C TYR A 338 0.34 -32.34 8.90
N LEU A 339 -0.37 -33.19 9.63
CA LEU A 339 -0.36 -34.65 9.43
C LEU A 339 -0.85 -35.10 8.05
N VAL A 340 -1.76 -34.32 7.44
CA VAL A 340 -2.37 -34.63 6.13
C VAL A 340 -1.54 -34.06 4.98
N GLN A 341 -1.18 -32.77 5.04
CA GLN A 341 -0.46 -32.08 3.95
C GLN A 341 1.03 -32.42 3.92
N ARG A 342 1.61 -32.86 5.05
CA ARG A 342 3.03 -33.22 5.25
C ARG A 342 4.06 -32.17 4.83
N MET A 343 3.63 -30.93 4.57
CA MET A 343 4.54 -29.81 4.32
C MET A 343 4.84 -29.09 5.64
N PRO A 344 6.12 -28.93 6.02
CA PRO A 344 6.50 -28.15 7.19
C PRO A 344 6.19 -26.67 6.97
N MET A 345 5.59 -26.03 7.95
CA MET A 345 5.35 -24.59 8.02
C MET A 345 6.12 -23.99 9.18
N THR A 346 6.66 -22.78 9.00
CA THR A 346 7.34 -22.05 10.06
C THR A 346 6.40 -21.00 10.63
N GLU A 347 6.14 -21.06 11.93
CA GLU A 347 5.49 -20.00 12.68
C GLU A 347 6.56 -19.21 13.43
N ALA A 348 6.52 -17.90 13.31
CA ALA A 348 7.52 -17.06 13.94
C ALA A 348 7.13 -16.67 15.37
N GLY A 349 8.14 -16.54 16.23
CA GLY A 349 8.00 -15.86 17.51
C GLY A 349 8.10 -14.36 17.29
N ILE A 350 7.07 -13.60 17.67
CA ILE A 350 7.03 -12.14 17.45
C ILE A 350 6.73 -11.44 18.78
N ASP A 351 7.62 -10.53 19.18
CA ASP A 351 7.35 -9.53 20.22
C ASP A 351 7.04 -8.21 19.52
N ALA A 352 5.78 -7.86 19.61
CA ALA A 352 5.11 -6.84 18.86
C ALA A 352 5.17 -5.49 19.58
N GLY A 353 5.74 -4.46 18.95
CA GLY A 353 5.86 -3.13 19.56
C GLY A 353 5.32 -2.01 18.68
N PHE A 354 5.16 -0.81 19.24
CA PHE A 354 4.71 0.33 18.45
C PHE A 354 5.82 0.88 17.54
N THR A 355 7.06 0.88 18.02
CA THR A 355 8.24 1.43 17.30
C THR A 355 9.17 0.37 16.74
N ARG A 356 9.05 -0.89 17.20
CA ARG A 356 9.88 -2.01 16.73
C ARG A 356 9.20 -3.35 16.99
N ASP A 357 9.45 -4.31 16.11
CA ASP A 357 9.13 -5.72 16.33
C ASP A 357 10.43 -6.52 16.47
N LEU A 358 10.47 -7.41 17.47
CA LEU A 358 11.47 -8.47 17.54
C LEU A 358 10.85 -9.71 16.93
N TYR A 359 11.55 -10.34 16.01
CA TYR A 359 11.03 -11.48 15.29
C TYR A 359 12.10 -12.57 15.25
N VAL A 360 11.68 -13.81 15.51
CA VAL A 360 12.53 -14.98 15.41
C VAL A 360 11.83 -16.06 14.62
N ALA A 361 12.55 -16.69 13.70
CA ALA A 361 12.09 -17.86 12.96
C ALA A 361 13.04 -19.04 13.18
N LEU A 362 12.46 -20.22 13.36
CA LEU A 362 13.20 -21.48 13.52
C LEU A 362 13.36 -22.16 12.16
N GLY A 363 14.60 -22.42 11.78
CA GLY A 363 14.99 -23.14 10.58
C GLY A 363 14.97 -24.66 10.77
N GLU A 364 15.83 -25.38 10.05
CA GLU A 364 16.01 -26.83 10.23
C GLU A 364 17.05 -27.13 11.33
N PRO A 365 16.99 -28.30 11.97
CA PRO A 365 18.11 -28.81 12.75
C PRO A 365 19.32 -29.01 11.83
N LEU A 366 20.51 -28.73 12.36
CA LEU A 366 21.78 -28.90 11.64
C LEU A 366 22.29 -30.33 11.80
N ALA A 367 23.24 -30.72 10.93
CA ALA A 367 23.74 -32.09 10.82
C ALA A 367 24.43 -32.62 12.10
N ASP A 368 24.81 -31.73 13.03
CA ASP A 368 25.40 -32.09 14.32
C ASP A 368 24.37 -32.51 15.38
N GLY A 369 23.07 -32.41 15.08
CA GLY A 369 21.97 -32.90 15.92
C GLY A 369 21.67 -32.08 17.18
N ASN A 370 22.53 -31.11 17.53
CA ASN A 370 22.37 -30.28 18.74
C ASN A 370 22.22 -28.79 18.45
N SER A 371 22.37 -28.37 17.20
CA SER A 371 22.23 -26.96 16.81
C SER A 371 21.18 -26.75 15.73
N TRP A 372 20.65 -25.53 15.68
CA TRP A 372 19.55 -25.15 14.80
C TRP A 372 19.93 -23.91 14.01
N ALA A 373 19.41 -23.83 12.78
CA ALA A 373 19.40 -22.56 12.06
C ALA A 373 18.33 -21.66 12.68
N VAL A 374 18.72 -20.52 13.24
CA VAL A 374 17.82 -19.55 13.86
C VAL A 374 17.98 -18.21 13.15
N ARG A 375 16.87 -17.64 12.68
CA ARG A 375 16.87 -16.32 12.08
C ARG A 375 16.35 -15.29 13.06
N LEU A 376 17.18 -14.31 13.38
CA LEU A 376 16.86 -13.21 14.29
C LEU A 376 16.63 -11.92 13.49
N TYR A 377 15.57 -11.20 13.83
CA TYR A 377 15.22 -9.93 13.20
C TYR A 377 14.91 -8.85 14.23
N TYR A 378 15.40 -7.65 13.94
CA TYR A 378 14.98 -6.40 14.57
C TYR A 378 14.37 -5.51 13.50
N LYS A 379 13.08 -5.19 13.60
CA LYS A 379 12.33 -4.45 12.57
C LYS A 379 11.71 -3.16 13.10
N PRO A 380 12.39 -2.01 12.96
CA PRO A 380 11.83 -0.71 13.32
C PRO A 380 10.59 -0.36 12.49
N TYR A 381 9.55 0.12 13.16
CA TYR A 381 8.33 0.70 12.57
C TYR A 381 7.60 -0.20 11.54
N VAL A 382 7.87 -1.50 11.48
CA VAL A 382 7.25 -2.41 10.49
C VAL A 382 5.71 -2.42 10.58
N ARG A 383 5.15 -2.27 11.79
CA ARG A 383 3.71 -2.20 12.01
C ARG A 383 3.05 -0.95 11.44
N TRP A 384 3.81 0.13 11.24
CA TRP A 384 3.28 1.36 10.67
C TRP A 384 2.87 1.17 9.21
N ILE A 385 3.51 0.22 8.52
CA ILE A 385 3.13 -0.16 7.17
C ILE A 385 1.71 -0.74 7.14
N TRP A 386 1.20 -1.36 8.22
CA TRP A 386 -0.19 -1.85 8.29
C TRP A 386 -1.12 -0.82 8.93
N LEU A 387 -0.62 -0.07 9.92
CA LEU A 387 -1.39 0.99 10.59
C LEU A 387 -1.81 2.09 9.60
N GLY A 388 -0.93 2.48 8.68
CA GLY A 388 -1.22 3.49 7.66
C GLY A 388 -2.43 3.12 6.80
N PRO A 389 -2.43 1.97 6.09
CA PRO A 389 -3.59 1.48 5.35
C PRO A 389 -4.84 1.29 6.21
N LEU A 390 -4.72 0.86 7.47
CA LEU A 390 -5.89 0.80 8.37
C LEU A 390 -6.52 2.18 8.56
N VAL A 391 -5.70 3.22 8.78
CA VAL A 391 -6.17 4.61 8.86
C VAL A 391 -6.75 5.08 7.52
N MET A 392 -6.20 4.65 6.39
CA MET A 392 -6.78 4.94 5.07
C MET A 392 -8.17 4.32 4.88
N VAL A 393 -8.35 3.06 5.30
CA VAL A 393 -9.64 2.37 5.28
C VAL A 393 -10.67 3.12 6.13
N LEU A 394 -10.27 3.57 7.33
CA LEU A 394 -11.12 4.44 8.15
C LEU A 394 -11.50 5.72 7.39
N GLY A 395 -10.55 6.35 6.70
CA GLY A 395 -10.83 7.50 5.83
C GLY A 395 -11.86 7.18 4.74
N GLY A 396 -11.74 6.02 4.08
CA GLY A 396 -12.71 5.53 3.11
C GLY A 396 -14.12 5.37 3.68
N ILE A 397 -14.24 4.81 4.89
CA ILE A 397 -15.51 4.66 5.60
C ILE A 397 -16.15 6.02 5.88
N PHE A 398 -15.36 7.01 6.34
CA PHE A 398 -15.85 8.38 6.57
C PHE A 398 -16.32 9.05 5.28
N ALA A 399 -15.59 8.86 4.17
CA ALA A 399 -15.98 9.40 2.87
C ALA A 399 -17.27 8.76 2.33
N ALA A 400 -17.43 7.44 2.50
CA ALA A 400 -18.64 6.72 2.13
C ALA A 400 -19.86 7.11 2.97
N GLY A 401 -19.66 7.43 4.26
CA GLY A 401 -20.71 7.87 5.19
C GLY A 401 -21.18 9.33 5.02
N ASP A 402 -20.63 10.07 4.04
CA ASP A 402 -20.94 11.49 3.85
C ASP A 402 -22.44 11.73 3.60
N ARG A 403 -22.97 12.81 4.20
CA ARG A 403 -24.39 13.21 4.10
C ARG A 403 -24.84 13.43 2.66
N ARG A 404 -23.95 13.82 1.73
CA ARG A 404 -24.28 14.03 0.32
C ARG A 404 -24.93 12.81 -0.34
N TYR A 405 -24.49 11.60 0.03
CA TYR A 405 -25.04 10.35 -0.52
C TYR A 405 -26.41 10.00 0.08
N ARG A 406 -26.74 10.52 1.26
CA ARG A 406 -28.06 10.35 1.87
C ARG A 406 -29.11 11.30 1.30
N ILE A 407 -28.70 12.51 0.90
CA ILE A 407 -29.61 13.52 0.32
C ILE A 407 -30.02 13.10 -1.10
N LEU A 408 -29.09 12.58 -1.91
CA LEU A 408 -29.39 12.08 -3.26
C LEU A 408 -30.41 10.92 -3.26
N ARG A 409 -30.36 10.03 -2.25
CA ARG A 409 -31.36 8.95 -2.09
C ARG A 409 -32.76 9.44 -1.78
N ARG A 410 -32.91 10.64 -1.20
CA ARG A 410 -34.22 11.26 -0.91
C ARG A 410 -34.75 12.06 -2.10
N ALA A 411 -33.89 12.43 -3.05
CA ALA A 411 -34.25 13.23 -4.21
C ALA A 411 -34.68 12.38 -5.43
N VAL A 412 -34.57 11.05 -5.35
CA VAL A 412 -35.17 10.12 -6.32
C VAL A 412 -36.57 9.76 -5.77
N PRO A 413 -37.68 10.26 -6.35
CA PRO A 413 -39.01 9.85 -5.94
C PRO A 413 -39.19 8.35 -6.21
N ALA A 414 -39.79 7.63 -5.26
CA ALA A 414 -40.08 6.20 -5.39
C ALA A 414 -41.22 5.88 -6.38
N ASP A 415 -41.84 6.89 -7.01
CA ASP A 415 -42.98 6.70 -7.90
C ASP A 415 -42.57 6.86 -9.38
N LEU A 416 -42.27 5.73 -10.01
CA LEU A 416 -42.65 5.54 -11.41
C LEU A 416 -43.96 4.73 -11.39
N PRO A 417 -45.14 5.36 -11.58
CA PRO A 417 -46.38 4.63 -11.73
C PRO A 417 -46.27 3.69 -12.94
N GLY A 418 -46.65 2.43 -12.72
CA GLY A 418 -46.64 1.39 -13.73
C GLY A 418 -47.39 1.81 -14.98
N ALA A 419 -46.85 1.41 -16.13
CA ALA A 419 -47.53 1.43 -17.41
C ALA A 419 -48.90 0.75 -17.25
N THR A 420 -49.97 1.53 -17.31
CA THR A 420 -51.31 1.02 -17.55
C THR A 420 -51.30 0.32 -18.89
N ALA A 421 -51.45 -1.01 -18.87
CA ALA A 421 -51.77 -1.80 -20.02
C ALA A 421 -53.07 -1.26 -20.64
N GLY A 422 -52.99 -0.74 -21.86
CA GLY A 422 -54.16 -0.35 -22.63
C GLY A 422 -54.94 -1.59 -23.05
N GLN A 423 -56.17 -1.71 -22.55
CA GLN A 423 -57.27 -2.31 -23.29
C GLN A 423 -57.86 -1.21 -24.20
N GLY A 424 -58.05 -1.53 -25.47
CA GLY A 424 -58.60 -0.65 -26.49
C GLY A 424 -58.38 -1.25 -27.86
#